data_AF-A0A7G1IMY4-F1
#
_entry.id   AF-A0A7G1IMY4-F1
#
_cell.length_a   1.000
_cell.length_b   1.000
_cell.length_c   1.000
_cell.angle_alpha   90.00
_cell.angle_beta   90.00
_cell.angle_gamma   90.00
#
_symmetry.space_group_name_H-M   'P 1'
#
loop_
_entity.id
_entity.type
_entity.pdbx_description
1 polymer ?
#
loop_
_entity_poly.entity_id
_entity_poly.type
_entity_poly.pdbx_seq_one_letter_code
_entity_poly.pdbx_strand_id
1 'polypeptide(L)'
;MTATIDPAEFFDDAAIQDPYPLYARLRSEGGVHRVGDSEFYLASSWAAITDVVNRPEVFSSNLTATMTFTPAGGVVPFPMDGVGGRTHILVTADDPVHAAHRKLMIGQFTAKRVQALQPLITRVFETLWGTAAYDGTIEWMDAVANRLPMSVVADLIGVPEADADQLARWGYASTQLLDGLMSADELAASMAAIGELSAYITTRLRVAATSPRDDLMGVLAKAYAAGELDAFTAQLILVSLFSAGGESTASLLGTAVSILATDAALQRRLRDQPDLLGVFIEETLRLEPPFRAHYRHVLGDTELAGAALPRNSGCCCCGARRTAIPLISTPRTNSGWTVRSARGT
;
A
#
# COMPACT_ATOMS: atom_id res chain seq x y z
N MET A 1 30.15 4.98 -13.03
CA MET A 1 29.94 4.84 -11.57
C MET A 1 28.48 5.12 -11.32
N THR A 2 27.79 4.25 -10.56
CA THR A 2 26.40 4.49 -10.18
C THR A 2 26.35 5.70 -9.24
N ALA A 3 25.41 6.63 -9.48
CA ALA A 3 25.21 7.78 -8.59
C ALA A 3 24.76 7.30 -7.21
N THR A 4 25.06 8.08 -6.17
CA THR A 4 24.72 7.74 -4.78
C THR A 4 23.92 8.88 -4.16
N ILE A 5 22.90 8.53 -3.38
CA ILE A 5 22.13 9.45 -2.53
C ILE A 5 22.53 9.27 -1.06
N ASP A 6 22.62 10.37 -0.30
CA ASP A 6 22.75 10.33 1.14
C ASP A 6 21.48 9.69 1.77
N PRO A 7 21.60 8.59 2.52
CA PRO A 7 20.44 7.99 3.17
C PRO A 7 19.68 8.95 4.08
N ALA A 8 20.37 9.86 4.76
CA ALA A 8 19.73 10.83 5.64
C ALA A 8 18.75 11.73 4.88
N GLU A 9 19.03 12.04 3.61
CA GLU A 9 18.13 12.84 2.78
C GLU A 9 16.87 12.07 2.37
N PHE A 10 16.99 10.75 2.11
CA PHE A 10 15.83 9.93 1.72
C PHE A 10 14.85 9.71 2.88
N PHE A 11 15.37 9.66 4.10
CA PHE A 11 14.61 9.44 5.34
C PHE A 11 14.30 10.72 6.12
N ASP A 12 14.68 11.90 5.60
CA ASP A 12 14.44 13.18 6.25
C ASP A 12 12.94 13.51 6.33
N ASP A 13 12.51 14.16 7.42
CA ASP A 13 11.11 14.59 7.60
C ASP A 13 10.60 15.44 6.43
N ALA A 14 11.44 16.30 5.83
CA ALA A 14 11.06 17.09 4.67
C ALA A 14 10.83 16.22 3.44
N ALA A 15 11.63 15.18 3.23
CA ALA A 15 11.44 14.23 2.14
C ALA A 15 10.23 13.30 2.38
N ILE A 16 9.93 12.96 3.65
CA ILE A 16 8.71 12.26 4.01
C ILE A 16 7.49 13.14 3.71
N GLN A 17 7.59 14.43 4.01
CA GLN A 17 6.50 15.38 3.89
C GLN A 17 6.21 15.78 2.44
N ASP A 18 7.27 16.05 1.66
CA ASP A 18 7.22 16.39 0.25
C ASP A 18 8.38 15.70 -0.50
N PRO A 19 8.19 14.46 -0.99
CA PRO A 19 9.25 13.71 -1.66
C PRO A 19 9.50 14.17 -3.11
N TYR A 20 8.64 15.04 -3.66
CA TYR A 20 8.66 15.35 -5.09
C TYR A 20 9.92 16.10 -5.55
N PRO A 21 10.46 17.07 -4.79
CA PRO A 21 11.76 17.69 -5.09
C PRO A 21 12.89 16.66 -5.14
N LEU A 22 12.94 15.75 -4.16
CA LEU A 22 13.93 14.67 -4.11
C LEU A 22 13.82 13.77 -5.35
N TYR A 23 12.61 13.31 -5.67
CA TYR A 23 12.39 12.47 -6.84
C TYR A 23 12.70 13.20 -8.16
N ALA A 24 12.47 14.51 -8.25
CA ALA A 24 12.84 15.30 -9.41
C ALA A 24 14.36 15.35 -9.61
N ARG A 25 15.11 15.57 -8.52
CA ARG A 25 16.58 15.56 -8.54
C ARG A 25 17.12 14.19 -8.94
N LEU A 26 16.66 13.12 -8.28
CA LEU A 26 17.05 11.74 -8.59
C LEU A 26 16.84 11.39 -10.07
N ARG A 27 15.72 11.81 -10.66
CA ARG A 27 15.44 11.63 -12.09
C ARG A 27 16.40 12.41 -12.99
N SER A 28 16.74 13.65 -12.64
CA SER A 28 17.67 14.46 -13.44
C SER A 28 19.11 13.95 -13.39
N GLU A 29 19.48 13.24 -12.32
CA GLU A 29 20.83 12.73 -12.08
C GLU A 29 21.03 11.27 -12.53
N GLY A 30 20.19 10.78 -13.46
CA GLY A 30 20.34 9.45 -14.07
C GLY A 30 19.27 8.44 -13.68
N GLY A 31 18.41 8.76 -12.70
CA GLY A 31 17.21 7.97 -12.39
C GLY A 31 17.43 6.66 -11.64
N VAL A 32 18.69 6.22 -11.45
CA VAL A 32 19.07 5.08 -10.61
C VAL A 32 20.20 5.49 -9.68
N HIS A 33 19.97 5.36 -8.37
CA HIS A 33 20.90 5.82 -7.33
C HIS A 33 21.09 4.78 -6.25
N ARG A 34 22.34 4.52 -5.85
CA ARG A 34 22.64 3.70 -4.67
C ARG A 34 22.36 4.49 -3.39
N VAL A 35 21.79 3.85 -2.37
CA VAL A 35 21.51 4.50 -1.08
C VAL A 35 22.73 4.39 -0.18
N GLY A 36 23.49 5.47 -0.04
CA GLY A 36 24.78 5.49 0.67
C GLY A 36 25.70 4.34 0.24
N ASP A 37 26.29 3.66 1.22
CA ASP A 37 27.10 2.46 1.02
C ASP A 37 26.31 1.15 1.17
N SER A 38 24.97 1.22 1.21
CA SER A 38 24.12 0.03 1.35
C SER A 38 24.07 -0.82 0.07
N GLU A 39 23.37 -1.95 0.14
CA GLU A 39 23.07 -2.80 -1.03
C GLU A 39 21.80 -2.38 -1.79
N PHE A 40 21.18 -1.25 -1.42
CA PHE A 40 19.93 -0.79 -2.01
C PHE A 40 20.13 0.27 -3.10
N TYR A 41 19.31 0.20 -4.13
CA TYR A 41 19.26 1.13 -5.25
C TYR A 41 17.83 1.68 -5.42
N LEU A 42 17.69 2.99 -5.59
CA LEU A 42 16.44 3.65 -5.93
C LEU A 42 16.30 3.78 -7.44
N ALA A 43 15.23 3.24 -8.01
CA ALA A 43 14.82 3.49 -9.39
C ALA A 43 13.68 4.53 -9.38
N SER A 44 13.92 5.70 -9.95
CA SER A 44 13.01 6.86 -9.87
C SER A 44 12.50 7.36 -11.22
N SER A 45 13.12 6.93 -12.33
CA SER A 45 12.69 7.28 -13.68
C SER A 45 11.64 6.29 -14.19
N TRP A 46 10.71 6.77 -15.01
CA TRP A 46 9.70 5.93 -15.66
C TRP A 46 10.33 4.78 -16.45
N ALA A 47 11.40 5.08 -17.19
CA ALA A 47 12.11 4.09 -17.99
C ALA A 47 12.74 3.00 -17.10
N ALA A 48 13.42 3.37 -16.01
CA ALA A 48 14.01 2.41 -15.08
C ALA A 48 12.93 1.55 -14.40
N ILE A 49 11.87 2.17 -13.88
CA ILE A 49 10.79 1.43 -13.21
C ILE A 49 10.10 0.48 -14.19
N THR A 50 9.83 0.93 -15.41
CA THR A 50 9.21 0.10 -16.47
C THR A 50 10.12 -1.07 -16.86
N ASP A 51 11.44 -0.87 -16.92
CA ASP A 51 12.39 -1.96 -17.19
C ASP A 51 12.39 -2.98 -16.05
N VAL A 52 12.42 -2.52 -14.79
CA VAL A 52 12.36 -3.40 -13.61
C VAL A 52 11.10 -4.27 -13.60
N VAL A 53 9.91 -3.67 -13.79
CA VAL A 53 8.64 -4.42 -13.73
C VAL A 53 8.44 -5.40 -14.89
N ASN A 54 9.13 -5.19 -16.02
CA ASN A 54 9.05 -6.06 -17.19
C ASN A 54 10.11 -7.18 -17.21
N ARG A 55 11.00 -7.23 -16.22
CA ARG A 55 12.07 -8.24 -16.09
C ARG A 55 11.98 -9.00 -14.76
N PRO A 56 10.85 -9.64 -14.43
CA PRO A 56 10.68 -10.36 -13.16
C PRO A 56 11.68 -11.51 -12.95
N GLU A 57 12.23 -12.06 -14.04
CA GLU A 57 13.29 -13.08 -14.00
C GLU A 57 14.66 -12.53 -13.55
N VAL A 58 14.82 -11.20 -13.53
CA VAL A 58 16.02 -10.51 -13.03
C VAL A 58 15.71 -9.80 -11.70
N PHE A 59 14.56 -9.14 -11.62
CA PHE A 59 14.09 -8.39 -10.48
C PHE A 59 12.92 -9.11 -9.82
N SER A 60 13.25 -10.04 -8.93
CA SER A 60 12.29 -10.83 -8.17
C SER A 60 11.42 -9.94 -7.29
N SER A 61 10.14 -10.30 -7.15
CA SER A 61 9.21 -9.65 -6.23
C SER A 61 9.37 -10.13 -4.79
N ASN A 62 10.17 -11.17 -4.54
CA ASN A 62 10.44 -11.67 -3.19
C ASN A 62 11.03 -10.55 -2.34
N LEU A 63 10.31 -10.19 -1.27
CA LEU A 63 10.72 -9.14 -0.35
C LEU A 63 11.74 -9.72 0.62
N THR A 64 13.02 -9.77 0.22
CA THR A 64 14.09 -10.39 1.03
C THR A 64 14.65 -9.47 2.10
N ALA A 65 14.53 -8.16 1.90
CA ALA A 65 14.89 -7.15 2.88
C ALA A 65 14.19 -5.83 2.59
N THR A 66 13.92 -5.05 3.64
CA THR A 66 13.59 -3.61 3.54
C THR A 66 14.77 -2.77 4.00
N MET A 67 14.74 -1.47 3.71
CA MET A 67 15.74 -0.53 4.21
C MET A 67 15.36 -0.11 5.63
N THR A 68 16.31 -0.14 6.56
CA THR A 68 16.17 0.49 7.89
C THR A 68 17.19 1.58 8.06
N PHE A 69 16.72 2.79 8.35
CA PHE A 69 17.57 3.92 8.65
C PHE A 69 18.04 3.84 10.10
N THR A 70 19.33 4.01 10.32
CA THR A 70 19.95 3.86 11.63
C THR A 70 20.22 5.23 12.26
N PRO A 71 20.27 5.32 13.60
CA PRO A 71 20.69 6.55 14.29
C PRO A 71 22.11 7.03 13.91
N ALA A 72 22.93 6.15 13.31
CA ALA A 72 24.26 6.49 12.81
C ALA A 72 24.25 7.17 11.42
N GLY A 73 23.07 7.41 10.83
CA GLY A 73 22.92 8.06 9.52
C GLY A 73 23.09 7.13 8.31
N GLY A 74 23.22 5.82 8.54
CA GLY A 74 23.34 4.82 7.49
C GLY A 74 22.07 3.98 7.30
N VAL A 75 22.03 3.20 6.22
CA VAL A 75 20.98 2.20 5.95
C VAL A 75 21.54 0.80 6.11
N VAL A 76 20.80 -0.02 6.84
CA VAL A 76 21.05 -1.46 6.99
C VAL A 76 19.84 -2.24 6.48
N PRO A 77 20.03 -3.46 5.96
CA PRO A 77 18.90 -4.32 5.60
C PRO A 77 18.17 -4.79 6.88
N PHE A 78 16.85 -4.70 6.88
CA PHE A 78 16.02 -5.51 7.77
C PHE A 78 15.69 -6.83 7.07
N PRO A 79 16.29 -7.95 7.48
CA PRO A 79 16.18 -9.20 6.75
C PRO A 79 14.78 -9.79 6.89
N MET A 80 14.26 -10.28 5.77
CA MET A 80 13.02 -11.02 5.65
C MET A 80 13.35 -12.46 5.19
N ASP A 81 12.35 -13.19 4.72
CA ASP A 81 12.55 -14.52 4.16
C ASP A 81 13.36 -14.47 2.85
N GLY A 82 14.22 -15.46 2.63
CA GLY A 82 15.11 -15.50 1.48
C GLY A 82 14.38 -15.67 0.15
N VAL A 83 15.11 -15.58 -0.97
CA VAL A 83 14.56 -15.85 -2.30
C VAL A 83 13.96 -17.26 -2.35
N GLY A 84 12.74 -17.38 -2.87
CA GLY A 84 11.98 -18.63 -2.91
C GLY A 84 11.40 -19.05 -1.55
N GLY A 85 11.53 -18.20 -0.52
CA GLY A 85 10.94 -18.39 0.79
C GLY A 85 9.42 -18.58 0.75
N ARG A 86 8.90 -19.33 1.72
CA ARG A 86 7.47 -19.72 1.78
C ARG A 86 6.55 -18.58 2.18
N THR A 87 7.10 -17.51 2.77
CA THR A 87 6.32 -16.34 3.17
C THR A 87 6.01 -15.40 2.01
N HIS A 88 6.66 -15.60 0.85
CA HIS A 88 6.40 -14.84 -0.37
C HIS A 88 5.10 -15.29 -1.02
N ILE A 89 4.07 -14.44 -0.91
CA ILE A 89 2.73 -14.71 -1.42
C ILE A 89 2.27 -13.54 -2.27
N LEU A 90 1.35 -13.79 -3.21
CA LEU A 90 0.76 -12.77 -4.09
C LEU A 90 1.77 -11.70 -4.57
N VAL A 91 1.70 -10.49 -4.02
CA VAL A 91 2.50 -9.33 -4.40
C VAL A 91 4.01 -9.53 -4.23
N THR A 92 4.43 -10.43 -3.33
CA THR A 92 5.84 -10.76 -3.13
C THR A 92 6.25 -12.10 -3.75
N ALA A 93 5.31 -12.87 -4.31
CA ALA A 93 5.64 -14.12 -4.99
C ALA A 93 6.07 -13.86 -6.45
N ASP A 94 6.94 -14.73 -6.98
CA ASP A 94 7.21 -14.82 -8.41
C ASP A 94 6.49 -16.03 -9.02
N ASP A 95 6.41 -16.08 -10.35
CA ASP A 95 5.86 -17.24 -11.05
C ASP A 95 6.75 -18.48 -10.87
N PRO A 96 6.16 -19.69 -10.80
CA PRO A 96 4.74 -20.02 -11.01
C PRO A 96 3.85 -19.85 -9.75
N VAL A 97 4.43 -19.56 -8.59
CA VAL A 97 3.71 -19.46 -7.32
C VAL A 97 2.72 -18.29 -7.33
N HIS A 98 3.14 -17.13 -7.84
CA HIS A 98 2.28 -15.97 -8.01
C HIS A 98 1.06 -16.27 -8.90
N ALA A 99 1.26 -16.86 -10.09
CA ALA A 99 0.17 -17.27 -10.97
C ALA A 99 -0.83 -18.20 -10.27
N ALA A 100 -0.35 -19.17 -9.46
CA ALA A 100 -1.20 -20.06 -8.68
C ALA A 100 -2.05 -19.30 -7.64
N HIS A 101 -1.42 -18.43 -6.84
CA HIS A 101 -2.13 -17.59 -5.86
C HIS A 101 -3.15 -16.68 -6.54
N ARG A 102 -2.76 -15.99 -7.62
CA ARG A 102 -3.61 -15.07 -8.39
C ARG A 102 -4.83 -15.79 -8.97
N LYS A 103 -4.66 -17.01 -9.49
CA LYS A 103 -5.74 -17.81 -10.06
C LYS A 103 -6.85 -18.10 -9.05
N LEU A 104 -6.50 -18.36 -7.79
CA LEU A 104 -7.49 -18.62 -6.73
C LEU A 104 -8.37 -17.39 -6.45
N MET A 105 -7.80 -16.19 -6.53
CA MET A 105 -8.49 -14.98 -6.09
C MET A 105 -9.17 -14.20 -7.22
N ILE A 106 -8.65 -14.25 -8.45
CA ILE A 106 -9.07 -13.34 -9.53
C ILE A 106 -10.59 -13.39 -9.82
N GLY A 107 -11.22 -14.54 -9.58
CA GLY A 107 -12.68 -14.71 -9.70
C GLY A 107 -13.50 -13.86 -8.70
N GLN A 108 -12.90 -13.48 -7.56
CA GLN A 108 -13.49 -12.58 -6.57
C GLN A 108 -13.43 -11.11 -7.01
N PHE A 109 -12.53 -10.76 -7.93
CA PHE A 109 -12.27 -9.39 -8.37
C PHE A 109 -12.80 -9.09 -9.79
N THR A 110 -13.82 -9.83 -10.24
CA THR A 110 -14.46 -9.56 -11.55
C THR A 110 -15.22 -8.24 -11.52
N ALA A 111 -15.35 -7.57 -12.67
CA ALA A 111 -16.10 -6.31 -12.79
C ALA A 111 -17.51 -6.39 -12.20
N LYS A 112 -18.21 -7.52 -12.41
CA LYS A 112 -19.54 -7.78 -11.82
C LYS A 112 -19.51 -7.81 -10.29
N ARG A 113 -18.53 -8.51 -9.68
CA ARG A 113 -18.41 -8.57 -8.21
C ARG A 113 -18.02 -7.19 -7.64
N VAL A 114 -17.11 -6.48 -8.29
CA VAL A 114 -16.74 -5.11 -7.88
C VAL A 114 -17.93 -4.16 -7.94
N GLN A 115 -18.72 -4.19 -9.02
CA GLN A 115 -19.95 -3.39 -9.12
C GLN A 115 -20.99 -3.75 -8.04
N ALA A 116 -21.07 -5.02 -7.66
CA ALA A 116 -21.97 -5.48 -6.60
C ALA A 116 -21.59 -4.96 -5.20
N LEU A 117 -20.39 -4.41 -5.01
CA LEU A 117 -19.99 -3.76 -3.75
C LEU A 117 -20.57 -2.36 -3.59
N GLN A 118 -21.09 -1.73 -4.65
CA GLN A 118 -21.57 -0.35 -4.60
C GLN A 118 -22.64 -0.09 -3.51
N PRO A 119 -23.66 -0.95 -3.30
CA PRO A 119 -24.63 -0.76 -2.23
C PRO A 119 -24.01 -0.85 -0.83
N LEU A 120 -23.04 -1.76 -0.63
CA LEU A 120 -22.28 -1.87 0.62
C LEU A 120 -21.50 -0.57 0.88
N ILE A 121 -20.71 -0.13 -0.10
CA ILE A 121 -19.88 1.08 -0.01
C ILE A 121 -20.74 2.29 0.33
N THR A 122 -21.89 2.43 -0.34
CA THR A 122 -22.85 3.52 -0.11
C THR A 122 -23.38 3.49 1.33
N ARG A 123 -23.87 2.34 1.79
CA ARG A 123 -24.41 2.17 3.15
C ARG A 123 -23.37 2.49 4.22
N VAL A 124 -22.16 1.95 4.08
CA VAL A 124 -21.07 2.15 5.04
C VAL A 124 -20.70 3.64 5.07
N PHE A 125 -20.54 4.28 3.91
CA PHE A 125 -20.24 5.70 3.83
C PHE A 125 -21.34 6.55 4.48
N GLU A 126 -22.62 6.29 4.20
CA GLU A 126 -23.74 7.04 4.80
C GLU A 126 -23.79 6.88 6.32
N THR A 127 -23.47 5.69 6.83
CA THR A 127 -23.43 5.42 8.28
C THR A 127 -22.27 6.17 8.94
N LEU A 128 -21.06 6.05 8.39
CA LEU A 128 -19.88 6.76 8.88
C LEU A 128 -20.06 8.29 8.83
N TRP A 129 -20.58 8.80 7.71
CA TRP A 129 -20.89 10.21 7.55
C TRP A 129 -21.96 10.68 8.54
N GLY A 130 -23.07 9.94 8.66
CA GLY A 130 -24.19 10.31 9.52
C GLY A 130 -23.87 10.28 11.02
N THR A 131 -22.83 9.56 11.42
CA THR A 131 -22.39 9.45 12.82
C THR A 131 -21.30 10.46 13.18
N ALA A 132 -20.40 10.77 12.25
CA ALA A 132 -19.22 11.58 12.54
C ALA A 132 -19.34 13.05 12.09
N ALA A 133 -20.15 13.35 11.08
CA ALA A 133 -20.34 14.73 10.63
C ALA A 133 -21.23 15.50 11.60
N TYR A 134 -20.66 16.47 12.31
CA TYR A 134 -21.36 17.28 13.32
C TYR A 134 -21.02 18.76 13.17
N ASP A 135 -22.04 19.62 13.30
CA ASP A 135 -21.92 21.09 13.23
C ASP A 135 -21.12 21.59 12.00
N GLY A 136 -21.38 20.97 10.85
CA GLY A 136 -20.67 21.31 9.62
C GLY A 136 -19.17 20.97 9.63
N THR A 137 -18.72 20.04 10.48
CA THR A 137 -17.33 19.59 10.58
C THR A 137 -17.23 18.06 10.61
N ILE A 138 -16.11 17.51 10.14
CA ILE A 138 -15.77 16.09 10.22
C ILE A 138 -14.24 15.92 10.23
N GLU A 139 -13.70 15.06 11.10
CA GLU A 139 -12.33 14.56 10.95
C GLU A 139 -12.37 13.43 9.91
N TRP A 140 -11.89 13.69 8.70
CA TRP A 140 -12.14 12.81 7.54
C TRP A 140 -11.44 11.45 7.63
N MET A 141 -10.23 11.42 8.18
CA MET A 141 -9.40 10.22 8.17
C MET A 141 -9.97 9.15 9.11
N ASP A 142 -10.16 9.51 10.38
CA ASP A 142 -10.68 8.65 11.43
C ASP A 142 -12.15 8.32 11.23
N ALA A 143 -12.95 9.25 10.69
CA ALA A 143 -14.37 9.02 10.48
C ALA A 143 -14.65 8.14 9.26
N VAL A 144 -13.94 8.35 8.15
CA VAL A 144 -14.30 7.74 6.86
C VAL A 144 -13.13 7.00 6.22
N ALA A 145 -12.02 7.68 5.93
CA ALA A 145 -10.98 7.15 5.06
C ALA A 145 -10.34 5.87 5.61
N ASN A 146 -10.09 5.80 6.92
CA ASN A 146 -9.47 4.65 7.60
C ASN A 146 -10.45 3.49 7.84
N ARG A 147 -11.77 3.71 7.68
CA ARG A 147 -12.81 2.72 8.03
C ARG A 147 -13.49 2.13 6.81
N LEU A 148 -13.88 2.97 5.85
CA LEU A 148 -14.65 2.53 4.68
C LEU A 148 -13.95 1.40 3.88
N PRO A 149 -12.65 1.50 3.53
CA PRO A 149 -11.96 0.42 2.83
C PRO A 149 -11.87 -0.87 3.66
N MET A 150 -11.71 -0.74 4.97
CA MET A 150 -11.61 -1.88 5.89
C MET A 150 -12.92 -2.66 5.97
N SER A 151 -14.07 -1.98 5.96
CA SER A 151 -15.38 -2.64 5.86
C SER A 151 -15.56 -3.38 4.53
N VAL A 152 -15.05 -2.83 3.43
CA VAL A 152 -15.09 -3.48 2.11
C VAL A 152 -14.18 -4.71 2.06
N VAL A 153 -12.96 -4.61 2.61
CA VAL A 153 -12.04 -5.77 2.71
C VAL A 153 -12.63 -6.85 3.62
N ALA A 154 -13.26 -6.47 4.74
CA ALA A 154 -13.93 -7.40 5.64
C ALA A 154 -15.02 -8.21 4.92
N ASP A 155 -15.89 -7.54 4.15
CA ASP A 155 -16.94 -8.19 3.36
C ASP A 155 -16.36 -9.12 2.27
N LEU A 156 -15.38 -8.62 1.51
CA LEU A 156 -14.71 -9.40 0.45
C LEU A 156 -14.07 -10.69 1.00
N ILE A 157 -13.40 -10.57 2.16
CA ILE A 157 -12.81 -11.71 2.84
C ILE A 157 -13.89 -12.65 3.37
N GLY A 158 -15.00 -12.13 3.87
CA GLY A 158 -16.05 -12.91 4.54
C GLY A 158 -15.90 -12.92 6.06
N VAL A 159 -15.33 -11.87 6.64
CA VAL A 159 -15.32 -11.65 8.09
C VAL A 159 -16.47 -10.72 8.48
N PRO A 160 -16.97 -10.78 9.74
CA PRO A 160 -18.09 -9.95 10.17
C PRO A 160 -17.74 -8.45 10.06
N GLU A 161 -18.66 -7.64 9.54
CA GLU A 161 -18.50 -6.18 9.43
C GLU A 161 -18.22 -5.52 10.79
N ALA A 162 -18.79 -6.07 11.88
CA ALA A 162 -18.57 -5.59 13.24
C ALA A 162 -17.11 -5.66 13.71
N ASP A 163 -16.28 -6.49 13.08
CA ASP A 163 -14.87 -6.64 13.42
C ASP A 163 -13.98 -5.65 12.65
N ALA A 164 -14.53 -4.89 11.69
CA ALA A 164 -13.75 -4.06 10.75
C ALA A 164 -12.84 -3.03 11.45
N ASP A 165 -13.29 -2.37 12.51
CA ASP A 165 -12.48 -1.39 13.26
C ASP A 165 -11.28 -2.07 13.95
N GLN A 166 -11.43 -3.30 14.44
CA GLN A 166 -10.33 -4.07 15.03
C GLN A 166 -9.36 -4.56 13.96
N LEU A 167 -9.89 -5.06 12.84
CA LEU A 167 -9.11 -5.49 11.69
C LEU A 167 -8.33 -4.33 11.06
N ALA A 168 -8.86 -3.10 11.10
CA ALA A 168 -8.17 -1.89 10.66
C ALA A 168 -6.90 -1.64 11.47
N ARG A 169 -7.02 -1.67 12.80
CA ARG A 169 -5.88 -1.47 13.71
C ARG A 169 -4.80 -2.51 13.47
N TRP A 170 -5.16 -3.78 13.31
CA TRP A 170 -4.17 -4.82 13.07
C TRP A 170 -3.59 -4.79 11.65
N GLY A 171 -4.41 -4.49 10.64
CA GLY A 171 -3.99 -4.43 9.25
C GLY A 171 -2.93 -3.35 9.01
N TYR A 172 -3.15 -2.14 9.54
CA TYR A 172 -2.20 -1.02 9.41
C TYR A 172 -0.91 -1.19 10.21
N ALA A 173 -0.86 -2.11 11.17
CA ALA A 173 0.38 -2.41 11.87
C ALA A 173 1.40 -3.14 10.97
N SER A 174 0.92 -3.90 9.98
CA SER A 174 1.79 -4.68 9.10
C SER A 174 2.53 -3.84 8.05
N THR A 175 1.98 -2.69 7.66
CA THR A 175 2.58 -1.78 6.69
C THR A 175 3.62 -0.87 7.31
N GLN A 176 3.46 -0.49 8.59
CA GLN A 176 4.47 0.27 9.34
C GLN A 176 5.84 -0.43 9.36
N LEU A 177 5.86 -1.77 9.34
CA LEU A 177 7.10 -2.56 9.21
C LEU A 177 7.93 -2.21 7.96
N LEU A 178 7.31 -1.65 6.93
CA LEU A 178 7.95 -1.30 5.67
C LEU A 178 8.55 0.11 5.66
N ASP A 179 8.24 0.95 6.67
CA ASP A 179 8.65 2.36 6.70
C ASP A 179 10.14 2.56 7.03
N GLY A 180 10.79 1.55 7.62
CA GLY A 180 12.23 1.58 7.89
C GLY A 180 12.69 2.56 8.97
N LEU A 181 11.75 3.19 9.67
CA LEU A 181 11.96 4.25 10.67
C LEU A 181 11.49 3.88 12.08
N MET A 182 11.01 2.65 12.26
CA MET A 182 10.40 2.23 13.52
C MET A 182 11.41 2.15 14.67
N SER A 183 10.99 2.63 15.84
CA SER A 183 11.63 2.29 17.10
C SER A 183 11.40 0.82 17.45
N ALA A 184 12.20 0.30 18.39
CA ALA A 184 12.06 -1.08 18.87
C ALA A 184 10.68 -1.36 19.50
N ASP A 185 10.10 -0.37 20.19
CA ASP A 185 8.78 -0.48 20.82
C ASP A 185 7.66 -0.51 19.77
N GLU A 186 7.73 0.33 18.74
CA GLU A 186 6.78 0.33 17.62
C GLU A 186 6.86 -0.98 16.82
N LEU A 187 8.07 -1.49 16.60
CA LEU A 187 8.30 -2.79 15.95
C LEU A 187 7.64 -3.93 16.76
N ALA A 188 7.85 -3.96 18.08
CA ALA A 188 7.25 -4.96 18.96
C ALA A 188 5.71 -4.88 18.96
N ALA A 189 5.15 -3.67 19.03
CA ALA A 189 3.71 -3.45 18.94
C ALA A 189 3.14 -3.93 17.60
N SER A 190 3.85 -3.67 16.50
CA SER A 190 3.43 -4.09 15.16
C SER A 190 3.46 -5.60 15.00
N MET A 191 4.52 -6.26 15.49
CA MET A 191 4.60 -7.73 15.52
C MET A 191 3.46 -8.37 16.34
N ALA A 192 3.10 -7.77 17.48
CA ALA A 192 1.98 -8.23 18.30
C ALA A 192 0.65 -8.14 17.53
N ALA A 193 0.37 -6.99 16.90
CA ALA A 193 -0.85 -6.79 16.12
C ALA A 193 -0.97 -7.74 14.91
N ILE A 194 0.15 -7.99 14.21
CA ILE A 194 0.19 -8.99 13.12
C ILE A 194 -0.10 -10.39 13.66
N GLY A 195 0.42 -10.73 14.84
CA GLY A 195 0.14 -11.99 15.53
C GLY A 195 -1.34 -12.16 15.86
N GLU A 196 -1.99 -11.11 16.36
CA GLU A 196 -3.41 -11.09 16.67
C GLU A 196 -4.28 -11.27 15.42
N LEU A 197 -3.99 -10.52 14.34
CA LEU A 197 -4.68 -10.69 13.05
C LEU A 197 -4.48 -12.09 12.48
N SER A 198 -3.26 -12.62 12.55
CA SER A 198 -2.95 -13.96 12.10
C SER A 198 -3.78 -15.00 12.86
N ALA A 199 -3.84 -14.91 14.19
CA ALA A 199 -4.62 -15.84 15.03
C ALA A 199 -6.13 -15.76 14.75
N TYR A 200 -6.66 -14.54 14.56
CA TYR A 200 -8.04 -14.31 14.16
C TYR A 200 -8.33 -15.02 12.82
N ILE A 201 -7.51 -14.79 11.80
CA ILE A 201 -7.69 -15.38 10.47
C ILE A 201 -7.55 -16.90 10.49
N THR A 202 -6.62 -17.48 11.26
CA THR A 202 -6.55 -18.95 11.44
C THR A 202 -7.88 -19.50 11.95
N THR A 203 -8.48 -18.83 12.92
CA THR A 203 -9.74 -19.26 13.53
C THR A 203 -10.88 -19.19 12.52
N ARG A 204 -10.96 -18.10 11.74
CA ARG A 204 -11.96 -17.94 10.67
C ARG A 204 -11.79 -18.96 9.56
N LEU A 205 -10.56 -19.24 9.14
CA LEU A 205 -10.25 -20.22 8.10
C LEU A 205 -10.66 -21.64 8.53
N ARG A 206 -10.44 -22.01 9.79
CA ARG A 206 -10.87 -23.30 10.35
C ARG A 206 -12.40 -23.47 10.31
N VAL A 207 -13.14 -22.41 10.64
CA VAL A 207 -14.61 -22.41 10.56
C VAL A 207 -15.08 -22.50 9.10
N ALA A 208 -14.45 -21.75 8.20
CA ALA A 208 -14.80 -21.80 6.77
C ALA A 208 -14.48 -23.16 6.13
N ALA A 209 -13.49 -23.90 6.63
CA ALA A 209 -13.17 -25.25 6.15
C ALA A 209 -14.30 -26.26 6.40
N THR A 210 -15.16 -26.06 7.40
CA THR A 210 -16.31 -26.95 7.67
C THR A 210 -17.60 -26.47 7.01
N SER A 211 -17.73 -25.18 6.72
CA SER A 211 -18.91 -24.59 6.09
C SER A 211 -18.52 -23.41 5.18
N PRO A 212 -17.92 -23.68 4.00
CA PRO A 212 -17.40 -22.63 3.15
C PRO A 212 -18.52 -21.86 2.44
N ARG A 213 -18.40 -20.54 2.40
CA ARG A 213 -19.31 -19.65 1.66
C ARG A 213 -18.70 -19.26 0.29
N ASP A 214 -19.43 -18.50 -0.51
CA ASP A 214 -18.93 -17.93 -1.77
C ASP A 214 -18.23 -16.57 -1.54
N ASP A 215 -17.33 -16.55 -0.55
CA ASP A 215 -16.44 -15.44 -0.21
C ASP A 215 -14.98 -15.90 -0.33
N LEU A 216 -14.03 -14.98 -0.21
CA LEU A 216 -12.61 -15.33 -0.38
C LEU A 216 -12.11 -16.32 0.68
N MET A 217 -12.59 -16.20 1.93
CA MET A 217 -12.30 -17.17 2.99
C MET A 217 -12.73 -18.59 2.58
N GLY A 218 -13.94 -18.75 2.05
CA GLY A 218 -14.47 -20.03 1.59
C GLY A 218 -13.74 -20.58 0.37
N VAL A 219 -13.31 -19.71 -0.56
CA VAL A 219 -12.48 -20.10 -1.71
C VAL A 219 -11.14 -20.68 -1.25
N LEU A 220 -10.43 -19.98 -0.36
CA LEU A 220 -9.13 -20.44 0.13
C LEU A 220 -9.26 -21.65 1.06
N ALA A 221 -10.33 -21.74 1.84
CA ALA A 221 -10.63 -22.92 2.65
C ALA A 221 -10.86 -24.17 1.79
N LYS A 222 -11.55 -24.04 0.64
CA LYS A 222 -11.73 -25.15 -0.32
C LYS A 222 -10.41 -25.57 -0.96
N ALA A 223 -9.58 -24.61 -1.39
CA ALA A 223 -8.25 -24.90 -1.95
C ALA A 223 -7.35 -25.62 -0.93
N TYR A 224 -7.41 -25.19 0.34
CA TYR A 224 -6.74 -25.86 1.44
C TYR A 224 -7.24 -27.30 1.65
N ALA A 225 -8.56 -27.51 1.70
CA ALA A 225 -9.13 -28.84 1.86
C ALA A 225 -8.81 -29.78 0.69
N ALA A 226 -8.63 -29.24 -0.53
CA ALA A 226 -8.22 -29.98 -1.71
C ALA A 226 -6.70 -30.26 -1.77
N GLY A 227 -5.90 -29.71 -0.84
CA GLY A 227 -4.45 -29.83 -0.84
C GLY A 227 -3.74 -28.99 -1.92
N GLU A 228 -4.45 -28.06 -2.54
CA GLU A 228 -3.91 -27.15 -3.57
C GLU A 228 -3.13 -25.98 -2.95
N LEU A 229 -3.38 -25.68 -1.68
CA LEU A 229 -2.78 -24.60 -0.92
C LEU A 229 -2.56 -25.05 0.52
N ASP A 230 -1.40 -24.76 1.13
CA ASP A 230 -1.22 -25.07 2.55
C ASP A 230 -1.88 -24.03 3.46
N ALA A 231 -2.20 -24.42 4.70
CA ALA A 231 -2.93 -23.56 5.64
C ALA A 231 -2.19 -22.26 5.98
N PHE A 232 -0.86 -22.31 6.05
CA PHE A 232 -0.04 -21.15 6.38
C PHE A 232 -0.06 -20.14 5.23
N THR A 233 0.11 -20.61 3.99
CA THR A 233 0.00 -19.76 2.79
C THR A 233 -1.41 -19.17 2.64
N ALA A 234 -2.47 -19.95 2.88
CA ALA A 234 -3.85 -19.46 2.85
C ALA A 234 -4.09 -18.34 3.87
N GLN A 235 -3.57 -18.51 5.09
CA GLN A 235 -3.62 -17.49 6.13
C GLN A 235 -2.85 -16.22 5.72
N LEU A 236 -1.61 -16.35 5.25
CA LEU A 236 -0.80 -15.20 4.84
C LEU A 236 -1.45 -14.39 3.72
N ILE A 237 -2.05 -15.06 2.73
CA ILE A 237 -2.82 -14.41 1.68
C ILE A 237 -3.94 -13.54 2.27
N LEU A 238 -4.74 -14.10 3.17
CA LEU A 238 -5.85 -13.39 3.81
C LEU A 238 -5.39 -12.21 4.68
N VAL A 239 -4.32 -12.40 5.44
CA VAL A 239 -3.71 -11.34 6.26
C VAL A 239 -3.23 -10.18 5.37
N SER A 240 -2.54 -10.49 4.26
CA SER A 240 -1.97 -9.47 3.36
C SER A 240 -3.00 -8.54 2.72
N LEU A 241 -4.25 -8.98 2.58
CA LEU A 241 -5.31 -8.20 1.93
C LEU A 241 -5.81 -7.05 2.80
N PHE A 242 -5.71 -7.16 4.13
CA PHE A 242 -6.05 -6.06 5.03
C PHE A 242 -5.12 -4.87 4.83
N SER A 243 -3.82 -5.13 4.72
CA SER A 243 -2.80 -4.11 4.46
C SER A 243 -2.88 -3.59 3.03
N ALA A 244 -2.90 -4.50 2.05
CA ALA A 244 -2.83 -4.15 0.63
C ALA A 244 -4.07 -3.37 0.14
N GLY A 245 -5.27 -3.76 0.57
CA GLY A 245 -6.53 -3.15 0.13
C GLY A 245 -7.04 -2.04 1.04
N GLY A 246 -6.73 -2.10 2.34
CA GLY A 246 -7.23 -1.16 3.33
C GLY A 246 -6.52 0.19 3.26
N GLU A 247 -5.20 0.19 3.47
CA GLU A 247 -4.44 1.43 3.66
C GLU A 247 -4.27 2.22 2.35
N SER A 248 -4.02 1.52 1.25
CA SER A 248 -3.85 2.15 -0.06
C SER A 248 -5.09 2.97 -0.47
N THR A 249 -6.27 2.39 -0.27
CA THR A 249 -7.55 3.06 -0.53
C THR A 249 -7.80 4.18 0.47
N ALA A 250 -7.48 3.99 1.76
CA ALA A 250 -7.61 5.03 2.78
C ALA A 250 -6.75 6.27 2.46
N SER A 251 -5.50 6.04 2.06
CA SER A 251 -4.56 7.07 1.64
C SER A 251 -5.04 7.84 0.41
N LEU A 252 -5.59 7.13 -0.60
CA LEU A 252 -6.21 7.77 -1.77
C LEU A 252 -7.40 8.66 -1.37
N LEU A 253 -8.30 8.16 -0.53
CA LEU A 253 -9.47 8.91 -0.06
C LEU A 253 -9.05 10.16 0.73
N GLY A 254 -8.06 10.02 1.62
CA GLY A 254 -7.51 11.15 2.38
C GLY A 254 -6.90 12.22 1.48
N THR A 255 -6.07 11.79 0.53
CA THR A 255 -5.41 12.66 -0.44
C THR A 255 -6.39 13.37 -1.36
N ALA A 256 -7.36 12.64 -1.93
CA ALA A 256 -8.37 13.20 -2.81
C ALA A 256 -9.16 14.31 -2.10
N VAL A 257 -9.61 14.06 -0.87
CA VAL A 257 -10.34 15.08 -0.09
C VAL A 257 -9.44 16.23 0.32
N SER A 258 -8.17 15.99 0.66
CA SER A 258 -7.20 17.05 0.97
C SER A 258 -6.99 18.01 -0.23
N ILE A 259 -6.85 17.47 -1.45
CA ILE A 259 -6.75 18.27 -2.68
C ILE A 259 -8.03 19.10 -2.88
N LEU A 260 -9.21 18.48 -2.73
CA LEU A 260 -10.49 19.20 -2.89
C LEU A 260 -10.75 20.24 -1.80
N ALA A 261 -10.25 20.02 -0.59
CA ALA A 261 -10.38 20.94 0.53
C ALA A 261 -9.46 22.17 0.38
N THR A 262 -8.38 22.06 -0.39
CA THR A 262 -7.39 23.12 -0.59
C THR A 262 -7.53 23.83 -1.94
N ASP A 263 -8.29 23.28 -2.90
CA ASP A 263 -8.59 23.90 -4.19
C ASP A 263 -10.11 24.05 -4.44
N ALA A 264 -10.64 25.21 -4.05
CA ALA A 264 -12.05 25.55 -4.23
C ALA A 264 -12.48 25.68 -5.71
N ALA A 265 -11.55 26.01 -6.61
CA ALA A 265 -11.87 26.13 -8.04
C ALA A 265 -12.04 24.76 -8.67
N LEU A 266 -11.15 23.82 -8.35
CA LEU A 266 -11.29 22.42 -8.72
C LEU A 266 -12.57 21.81 -8.13
N GLN A 267 -12.85 22.07 -6.85
CA GLN A 267 -14.07 21.58 -6.21
C GLN A 267 -15.33 22.07 -6.93
N ARG A 268 -15.42 23.36 -7.29
CA ARG A 268 -16.55 23.90 -8.07
C ARG A 268 -16.65 23.23 -9.44
N ARG A 269 -15.55 23.12 -10.17
CA ARG A 269 -15.53 22.48 -11.49
C ARG A 269 -16.06 21.05 -11.45
N LEU A 270 -15.69 20.25 -10.45
CA LEU A 270 -16.20 18.88 -10.31
C LEU A 270 -17.68 18.82 -9.91
N ARG A 271 -18.17 19.81 -9.14
CA ARG A 271 -19.61 19.93 -8.84
C ARG A 271 -20.42 20.29 -10.08
N ASP A 272 -19.90 21.19 -10.91
CA ASP A 272 -20.55 21.63 -12.16
C ASP A 272 -20.45 20.56 -13.26
N GLN A 273 -19.42 19.70 -13.22
CA GLN A 273 -19.15 18.66 -14.21
C GLN A 273 -18.81 17.31 -13.54
N PRO A 274 -19.80 16.58 -12.98
CA PRO A 274 -19.56 15.34 -12.24
C PRO A 274 -18.88 14.22 -13.04
N ASP A 275 -19.02 14.22 -14.37
CA ASP A 275 -18.35 13.24 -15.26
C ASP A 275 -16.82 13.33 -15.19
N LEU A 276 -16.27 14.43 -14.67
CA LEU A 276 -14.83 14.59 -14.43
C LEU A 276 -14.32 13.85 -13.18
N LEU A 277 -15.19 13.30 -12.33
CA LEU A 277 -14.78 12.60 -11.10
C LEU A 277 -13.83 11.43 -11.39
N GLY A 278 -14.09 10.65 -12.45
CA GLY A 278 -13.19 9.56 -12.85
C GLY A 278 -11.79 10.08 -13.20
N VAL A 279 -11.70 11.14 -13.99
CA VAL A 279 -10.41 11.77 -14.37
C VAL A 279 -9.71 12.35 -13.14
N PHE A 280 -10.45 12.95 -12.21
CA PHE A 280 -9.88 13.46 -10.97
C PHE A 280 -9.28 12.36 -10.09
N ILE A 281 -9.94 11.20 -9.98
CA ILE A 281 -9.43 10.05 -9.23
C ILE A 281 -8.12 9.54 -9.87
N GLU A 282 -8.09 9.37 -11.19
CA GLU A 282 -6.88 8.95 -11.92
C GLU A 282 -5.73 9.97 -11.76
N GLU A 283 -6.03 11.26 -11.82
CA GLU A 283 -5.03 12.31 -11.64
C GLU A 283 -4.51 12.38 -10.19
N THR A 284 -5.37 12.08 -9.21
CA THR A 284 -4.96 11.94 -7.80
C THR A 284 -4.01 10.76 -7.63
N LEU A 285 -4.35 9.58 -8.19
CA LEU A 285 -3.47 8.39 -8.19
C LEU A 285 -2.11 8.68 -8.85
N ARG A 286 -2.10 9.49 -9.92
CA ARG A 286 -0.88 9.86 -10.64
C ARG A 286 0.02 10.83 -9.87
N LEU A 287 -0.59 11.82 -9.22
CA LEU A 287 0.11 12.89 -8.49
C LEU A 287 0.60 12.42 -7.13
N GLU A 288 -0.26 11.73 -6.40
CA GLU A 288 -0.09 11.34 -5.00
C GLU A 288 -0.42 9.83 -4.85
N PRO A 289 0.45 8.95 -5.37
CA PRO A 289 0.22 7.51 -5.33
C PRO A 289 0.22 7.02 -3.87
N PRO A 290 -0.75 6.16 -3.47
CA PRO A 290 -0.81 5.63 -2.11
C PRO A 290 0.46 4.89 -1.68
N PHE A 291 1.09 4.16 -2.60
CA PHE A 291 2.38 3.52 -2.38
C PHE A 291 3.49 4.34 -3.02
N ARG A 292 4.46 4.75 -2.19
CA ARG A 292 5.62 5.51 -2.67
C ARG A 292 6.62 4.64 -3.41
N ALA A 293 6.81 3.41 -2.96
CA ALA A 293 7.73 2.49 -3.56
C ALA A 293 7.39 1.02 -3.33
N HIS A 294 7.97 0.16 -4.16
CA HIS A 294 7.99 -1.29 -3.96
C HIS A 294 9.40 -1.82 -4.14
N TYR A 295 9.78 -2.79 -3.33
CA TYR A 295 11.07 -3.46 -3.41
C TYR A 295 11.08 -4.57 -4.46
N ARG A 296 12.28 -4.85 -4.97
CA ARG A 296 12.65 -6.00 -5.78
C ARG A 296 13.99 -6.54 -5.33
N HIS A 297 14.19 -7.84 -5.46
CA HIS A 297 15.46 -8.50 -5.22
C HIS A 297 16.17 -8.78 -6.55
N VAL A 298 17.45 -8.38 -6.67
CA VAL A 298 18.24 -8.57 -7.90
C VAL A 298 18.85 -9.98 -7.93
N LEU A 299 18.32 -10.86 -8.76
CA LEU A 299 18.67 -12.29 -8.80
C LEU A 299 20.06 -12.57 -9.40
N GLY A 300 20.64 -11.63 -10.15
CA GLY A 300 21.95 -11.75 -10.78
C GLY A 300 22.52 -10.40 -11.16
N ASP A 301 23.84 -10.33 -11.37
CA ASP A 301 24.51 -9.10 -11.81
C ASP A 301 23.83 -8.56 -13.08
N THR A 302 23.43 -7.30 -13.03
CA THR A 302 22.68 -6.69 -14.13
C THR A 302 22.97 -5.19 -14.26
N GLU A 303 22.37 -4.59 -15.27
CA GLU A 303 22.41 -3.14 -15.49
C GLU A 303 20.98 -2.60 -15.55
N LEU A 304 20.78 -1.43 -14.95
CA LEU A 304 19.52 -0.68 -14.99
C LEU A 304 19.83 0.79 -15.29
N ALA A 305 19.37 1.28 -16.44
CA ALA A 305 19.59 2.68 -16.88
C ALA A 305 21.05 3.16 -16.78
N GLY A 306 22.04 2.33 -17.15
CA GLY A 306 23.46 2.69 -17.07
C GLY A 306 24.14 2.36 -15.74
N ALA A 307 23.36 2.00 -14.70
CA ALA A 307 23.89 1.64 -13.39
C ALA A 307 24.09 0.13 -13.26
N ALA A 308 25.26 -0.29 -12.80
CA ALA A 308 25.52 -1.69 -12.48
C ALA A 308 24.89 -2.04 -11.12
N LEU A 309 24.06 -3.10 -11.10
CA LEU A 309 23.40 -3.64 -9.91
C LEU A 309 23.95 -5.05 -9.65
N PRO A 310 24.71 -5.25 -8.55
CA PRO A 310 25.21 -6.57 -8.18
C PRO A 310 24.07 -7.55 -7.81
N ARG A 311 24.32 -8.85 -7.98
CA ARG A 311 23.48 -9.92 -7.44
C ARG A 311 23.23 -9.72 -5.95
N ASN A 312 22.03 -10.05 -5.50
CA ASN A 312 21.52 -9.92 -4.14
C ASN A 312 21.32 -8.48 -3.65
N SER A 313 21.51 -7.47 -4.50
CA SER A 313 21.11 -6.10 -4.16
C SER A 313 19.59 -5.94 -4.10
N GLY A 314 19.14 -4.93 -3.36
CA GLY A 314 17.74 -4.50 -3.34
C GLY A 314 17.50 -3.36 -4.32
N CYS A 315 16.43 -3.42 -5.10
CA CYS A 315 15.98 -2.31 -5.95
C CYS A 315 14.62 -1.79 -5.49
N CYS A 316 14.56 -0.53 -5.09
CA CYS A 316 13.35 0.15 -4.64
C CYS A 316 12.80 1.03 -5.77
N CYS A 317 11.63 0.68 -6.31
CA CYS A 317 10.99 1.42 -7.40
C CYS A 317 10.16 2.59 -6.84
N CYS A 318 10.71 3.79 -6.84
CA CYS A 318 10.07 5.01 -6.32
C CYS A 318 9.35 5.76 -7.44
N GLY A 319 8.04 5.58 -7.56
CA GLY A 319 7.26 6.09 -8.69
C GLY A 319 6.20 7.11 -8.28
N ALA A 320 6.54 8.40 -8.23
CA ALA A 320 5.54 9.47 -8.14
C ALA A 320 5.79 10.55 -9.18
N ARG A 321 4.72 10.98 -9.88
CA ARG A 321 4.81 11.96 -10.98
C ARG A 321 4.08 13.24 -10.63
N ARG A 322 4.74 14.16 -9.93
CA ARG A 322 4.38 15.59 -10.00
C ARG A 322 5.15 16.22 -11.15
N THR A 323 4.53 16.35 -12.32
CA THR A 323 5.00 17.35 -13.30
C THR A 323 4.69 18.71 -12.70
N ALA A 324 5.64 19.65 -12.73
CA ALA A 324 5.56 20.96 -12.09
C ALA A 324 4.21 21.64 -12.32
N ILE A 325 3.30 21.46 -11.35
CA ILE A 325 2.12 22.27 -11.12
C ILE A 325 2.35 22.79 -9.70
N PRO A 326 2.49 24.11 -9.49
CA PRO A 326 2.73 24.67 -8.17
C PRO A 326 1.42 24.54 -7.36
N LEU A 327 1.27 23.42 -6.66
CA LEU A 327 0.31 23.31 -5.57
C LEU A 327 1.06 23.60 -4.27
N ILE A 328 0.49 24.52 -3.51
CA ILE A 328 1.03 25.19 -2.34
C ILE A 328 1.63 24.16 -1.36
N SER A 329 2.90 24.33 -1.04
CA SER A 329 3.61 23.63 0.02
C SER A 329 3.13 24.15 1.38
N THR A 330 2.08 23.56 1.93
CA THR A 330 1.78 23.69 3.37
C THR A 330 2.32 22.48 4.12
N PRO A 331 3.07 22.66 5.22
CA PRO A 331 3.55 21.55 6.05
C PRO A 331 2.35 20.76 6.58
N ARG A 332 2.34 19.42 6.49
CA ARG A 332 1.41 18.60 7.28
C ARG A 332 1.89 18.70 8.73
N THR A 333 1.15 19.43 9.55
CA THR A 333 1.20 19.23 10.99
C THR A 333 0.36 18.01 11.33
N ASN A 334 0.80 17.24 12.33
CA ASN A 334 0.18 16.01 12.83
C ASN A 334 -1.16 16.26 13.58
N SER A 335 -1.97 17.20 13.08
CA SER A 335 -3.25 17.62 13.64
C SER A 335 -4.35 17.24 12.66
N GLY A 336 -5.28 16.40 13.10
CA GLY A 336 -6.40 15.84 12.32
C GLY A 336 -7.09 16.85 11.40
N TRP A 337 -7.52 16.36 10.24
CA TRP A 337 -8.06 17.19 9.17
C TRP A 337 -9.55 17.40 9.39
N THR A 338 -9.91 18.54 9.98
CA THR A 338 -11.31 18.96 10.11
C THR A 338 -11.79 19.53 8.78
N VAL A 339 -12.54 18.77 8.00
CA VAL A 339 -13.16 19.23 6.75
C VAL A 339 -14.53 19.83 7.08
N ARG A 340 -14.84 21.01 6.54
CA ARG A 340 -16.17 21.60 6.70
C ARG A 340 -17.19 20.93 5.77
N SER A 341 -18.23 20.35 6.34
CA SER A 341 -19.39 19.79 5.65
C SER A 341 -20.22 20.92 5.04
N ALA A 342 -20.37 20.91 3.71
CA ALA A 342 -21.23 21.83 2.98
C ALA A 342 -22.68 21.31 2.98
N ARG A 343 -23.40 21.56 4.09
CA ARG A 343 -24.87 21.65 4.04
C ARG A 343 -25.28 23.02 4.56
N GLY A 344 -25.68 23.88 3.64
CA GLY A 344 -26.46 25.08 3.90
C GLY A 344 -27.59 25.11 2.88
N THR A 345 -28.83 25.15 3.40
CA THR A 345 -30.02 25.61 2.69
C THR A 345 -29.83 26.97 2.05
#